data_AF-A0A6C0D7L3-F1
#
_entry.id   AF-A0A6C0D7L3-F1
#
_cell.length_a   1.000
_cell.length_b   1.000
_cell.length_c   1.000
_cell.angle_alpha   90.00
_cell.angle_beta   90.00
_cell.angle_gamma   90.00
#
_symmetry.space_group_name_H-M   'P 1'
#
loop_
_entity.id
_entity.type
_entity.pdbx_description
1 polymer ?
#
loop_
_entity_poly.entity_id
_entity_poly.type
_entity_poly.pdbx_seq_one_letter_code
_entity_poly.pdbx_strand_id
1 'polypeptide(L)'
;MKEQGSNDAKVCPWCGRWCLKDAACDYIFACGLDTHHGFIKGAGCGRSWCWTCGKKYCSQYIDINTGQKLANAKDNHNPFCCKEEKGFSEEDFCEGGHNPHCGKRWNR
;
A
#
# COMPACT_ATOMS: atom_id res chain seq x y z
N MET A 1 28.58 15.51 -4.11
CA MET A 1 27.56 15.13 -5.12
C MET A 1 26.48 14.38 -4.36
N LYS A 2 25.26 14.93 -4.24
CA LYS A 2 24.16 14.23 -3.56
C LYS A 2 23.55 13.29 -4.59
N GLU A 3 23.77 11.99 -4.43
CA GLU A 3 23.09 10.96 -5.23
C GLU A 3 21.58 11.13 -5.08
N GLN A 4 20.95 11.67 -6.12
CA GLN A 4 19.52 11.59 -6.33
C GLN A 4 19.26 10.22 -6.96
N GLY A 5 19.44 9.16 -6.16
CA GLY A 5 19.07 7.81 -6.56
C GLY A 5 17.55 7.73 -6.65
N SER A 6 17.05 7.50 -7.86
CA SER A 6 15.67 7.17 -8.15
C SER A 6 15.23 5.94 -7.33
N ASN A 7 14.64 6.16 -6.16
CA ASN A 7 14.01 5.13 -5.32
C ASN A 7 12.63 4.75 -5.88
N ASP A 8 12.55 4.46 -7.18
CA ASP A 8 11.29 4.28 -7.91
C ASP A 8 10.74 2.84 -7.78
N ALA A 9 11.54 1.92 -7.25
CA ALA A 9 11.20 0.51 -7.07
C ALA A 9 11.42 0.06 -5.61
N LYS A 10 10.42 -0.58 -5.01
CA LYS A 10 10.50 -1.23 -3.70
C LYS A 10 9.79 -2.58 -3.74
N VAL A 11 10.15 -3.46 -2.81
CA VAL A 11 9.54 -4.78 -2.70
C VAL A 11 8.32 -4.74 -1.79
N CYS A 12 7.21 -5.33 -2.24
CA CYS A 12 6.01 -5.47 -1.43
C CYS A 12 6.30 -6.39 -0.22
N PRO A 13 6.08 -5.93 1.03
CA PRO A 13 6.36 -6.70 2.24
C PRO A 13 5.40 -7.89 2.44
N TRP A 14 4.34 -7.97 1.64
CA TRP A 14 3.37 -9.07 1.70
C TRP A 14 3.74 -10.26 0.81
N CYS A 15 4.34 -10.02 -0.36
CA CYS A 15 4.53 -11.06 -1.37
C CYS A 15 5.90 -11.03 -2.07
N GLY A 16 6.80 -10.13 -1.70
CA GLY A 16 8.15 -10.09 -2.26
C GLY A 16 8.24 -9.56 -3.70
N ARG A 17 7.13 -9.11 -4.29
CA ARG A 17 7.12 -8.58 -5.66
C ARG A 17 7.61 -7.14 -5.72
N TRP A 18 8.32 -6.81 -6.79
CA TRP A 18 8.67 -5.43 -7.10
C TRP A 18 7.42 -4.61 -7.40
N CYS A 19 7.32 -3.47 -6.73
CA CYS A 19 6.34 -2.43 -6.98
C CYS A 19 7.09 -1.19 -7.44
N LEU A 20 6.62 -0.63 -8.55
CA LEU A 20 7.03 0.68 -9.02
C LEU A 20 6.00 1.69 -8.52
N LYS A 21 6.45 2.81 -7.97
CA LYS A 21 5.55 3.85 -7.47
C LYS A 21 5.42 4.98 -8.49
N ASP A 22 4.19 5.45 -8.68
CA ASP A 22 3.96 6.75 -9.32
C ASP A 22 4.19 7.89 -8.29
N ALA A 23 4.59 9.08 -8.76
CA ALA A 23 5.15 10.13 -7.89
C ALA A 23 4.18 10.73 -6.84
N ALA A 24 2.97 10.18 -6.63
CA ALA A 24 1.90 10.86 -5.90
C ALA A 24 1.71 10.43 -4.43
N CYS A 25 1.88 9.16 -4.04
CA CYS A 25 1.45 8.69 -2.71
C CYS A 25 2.33 7.60 -2.07
N ASP A 26 2.76 7.76 -0.81
CA ASP A 26 3.41 6.66 -0.05
C ASP A 26 2.43 5.59 0.45
N TYR A 27 1.12 5.83 0.32
CA TYR A 27 0.14 4.78 0.54
C TYR A 27 -0.01 3.95 -0.73
N ILE A 28 0.48 2.71 -0.71
CA ILE A 28 0.24 1.77 -1.79
C ILE A 28 -1.11 1.10 -1.53
N PHE A 29 -2.14 1.51 -2.26
CA PHE A 29 -3.51 1.00 -2.10
C PHE A 29 -3.60 -0.51 -2.31
N ALA A 30 -2.93 -1.01 -3.35
CA ALA A 30 -2.81 -2.45 -3.56
C ALA A 30 -1.57 -2.77 -4.39
N CYS A 31 -0.78 -3.74 -3.94
CA CYS A 31 0.24 -4.38 -4.77
C CYS A 31 -0.43 -5.03 -5.99
N GLY A 32 -0.05 -4.63 -7.21
CA GLY A 32 -0.63 -5.11 -8.47
C GLY A 32 -1.70 -4.20 -9.07
N LEU A 33 -1.92 -3.01 -8.49
CA LEU A 33 -2.80 -1.98 -9.03
C LEU A 33 -2.06 -1.16 -10.08
N ASP A 34 -2.61 -1.11 -11.29
CA ASP A 34 -2.20 -0.22 -12.38
C ASP A 34 -3.07 1.04 -12.40
N THR A 35 -2.46 2.18 -12.72
CA THR A 35 -3.12 3.49 -12.70
C THR A 35 -4.17 3.66 -13.81
N HIS A 36 -4.08 2.87 -14.89
CA HIS A 36 -4.97 2.96 -16.04
C HIS A 36 -5.99 1.82 -16.10
N HIS A 37 -5.60 0.62 -15.69
CA HIS A 37 -6.39 -0.61 -15.88
C HIS A 37 -6.92 -1.21 -14.58
N GLY A 38 -6.61 -0.62 -13.43
CA GLY A 38 -6.95 -1.18 -12.13
C GLY A 38 -6.10 -2.40 -11.78
N PHE A 39 -6.64 -3.36 -11.02
CA PHE A 39 -5.84 -4.49 -10.56
C PHE A 39 -5.59 -5.51 -11.68
N ILE A 40 -4.32 -5.77 -11.96
CA ILE A 40 -3.91 -6.79 -12.93
C ILE A 40 -3.75 -8.13 -12.20
N LYS A 41 -4.56 -9.12 -12.58
CA LYS A 41 -4.51 -10.46 -11.97
C LYS A 41 -3.12 -11.07 -12.13
N GLY A 42 -2.58 -11.57 -11.02
CA GLY A 42 -1.25 -12.15 -11.01
C GLY A 42 -0.11 -11.13 -11.12
N ALA A 43 -0.36 -9.81 -11.08
CA ALA A 43 0.67 -8.78 -10.98
C ALA A 43 1.05 -8.43 -9.53
N GLY A 44 0.15 -8.68 -8.57
CA GLY A 44 0.42 -8.47 -7.14
C GLY A 44 -0.54 -9.20 -6.23
N CYS A 45 -0.40 -8.97 -4.92
CA CYS A 45 -1.17 -9.66 -3.88
C CYS A 45 -2.43 -8.93 -3.43
N GLY A 46 -2.73 -7.74 -3.97
CA GLY A 46 -3.93 -6.97 -3.63
C GLY A 46 -3.94 -6.38 -2.22
N ARG A 47 -2.82 -6.46 -1.47
CA ARG A 47 -2.68 -5.89 -0.13
C ARG A 47 -2.00 -4.52 -0.16
N SER A 48 -2.37 -3.68 0.79
CA SER A 48 -1.82 -2.34 0.96
C SER A 48 -0.56 -2.37 1.83
N TRP A 49 0.32 -1.38 1.64
CA TRP A 49 1.54 -1.22 2.44
C TRP A 49 2.10 0.20 2.31
N CYS A 50 3.01 0.56 3.22
CA CYS A 50 3.59 1.90 3.30
C CYS A 50 4.89 1.98 2.51
N TRP A 51 4.94 2.83 1.48
CA TRP A 51 6.15 3.06 0.70
C TRP A 51 7.28 3.62 1.57
N THR A 52 6.99 4.57 2.47
CA THR A 52 8.02 5.26 3.28
C THR A 52 8.82 4.26 4.11
N CYS A 53 8.14 3.46 4.95
CA CYS A 53 8.80 2.53 5.86
C CYS A 53 8.91 1.08 5.32
N GLY A 54 8.30 0.77 4.19
CA GLY A 54 8.32 -0.58 3.60
C GLY A 54 7.49 -1.61 4.36
N LYS A 55 6.70 -1.20 5.36
CA LYS A 55 5.95 -2.10 6.24
C LYS A 55 4.50 -2.29 5.80
N LYS A 56 3.89 -3.37 6.32
CA LYS A 56 2.53 -3.83 6.00
C LYS A 56 1.46 -2.86 6.53
N TYR A 57 0.40 -2.64 5.75
CA TYR A 57 -0.87 -2.11 6.24
C TYR A 57 -1.89 -3.24 6.35
N CYS A 58 -2.80 -3.15 7.32
CA CYS A 58 -3.77 -4.21 7.55
C CYS A 58 -4.80 -4.38 6.43
N SER A 59 -5.49 -5.52 6.47
CA SER A 59 -6.58 -5.87 5.57
C SER A 59 -6.18 -6.03 4.10
N GLN A 60 -7.01 -6.74 3.34
CA GLN A 60 -6.83 -6.89 1.90
C GLN A 60 -7.63 -5.80 1.19
N TYR A 61 -7.04 -5.17 0.18
CA TYR A 61 -7.68 -4.07 -0.53
C TYR A 61 -8.41 -4.56 -1.78
N ILE A 62 -7.77 -5.44 -2.55
CA ILE A 62 -8.33 -6.06 -3.76
C ILE A 62 -8.49 -7.57 -3.56
N ASP A 63 -9.64 -8.12 -3.92
CA ASP A 63 -9.81 -9.55 -4.13
C ASP A 63 -8.99 -9.97 -5.37
N ILE A 64 -8.00 -10.84 -5.19
CA ILE A 64 -7.09 -11.23 -6.26
C ILE A 64 -7.75 -12.09 -7.36
N ASN A 65 -8.89 -12.71 -7.06
CA ASN A 65 -9.62 -13.58 -8.00
C ASN A 65 -10.55 -12.74 -8.87
N THR A 66 -11.21 -11.73 -8.30
CA THR A 66 -12.18 -10.89 -9.02
C THR A 66 -11.58 -9.58 -9.53
N GLY A 67 -10.48 -9.11 -8.92
CA GLY A 67 -9.88 -7.80 -9.17
C GLY A 67 -10.66 -6.63 -8.56
N GLN A 68 -11.72 -6.91 -7.79
CA GLN A 68 -12.58 -5.90 -7.19
C GLN A 68 -12.05 -5.44 -5.84
N LYS A 69 -12.26 -4.16 -5.51
CA LYS A 69 -12.04 -3.64 -4.16
C LYS A 69 -12.96 -4.36 -3.18
N LEU A 70 -12.38 -4.86 -2.09
CA LEU A 70 -13.14 -5.52 -1.04
C LEU A 70 -13.96 -4.49 -0.24
N ALA A 71 -15.15 -4.89 0.22
CA ALA A 71 -16.03 -4.03 1.00
C ALA A 71 -15.42 -3.59 2.34
N ASN A 72 -14.51 -4.38 2.90
CA ASN A 72 -13.78 -4.09 4.12
C ASN A 72 -12.40 -3.46 3.87
N ALA A 73 -12.08 -3.07 2.63
CA ALA A 73 -10.84 -2.37 2.31
C ALA A 73 -10.77 -1.02 3.04
N LYS A 74 -9.66 -0.77 3.73
CA LYS A 74 -9.44 0.46 4.49
C LYS A 74 -8.62 1.42 3.66
N ASP A 75 -9.15 2.61 3.41
CA ASP A 75 -8.42 3.70 2.75
C ASP A 75 -7.55 4.51 3.73
N ASN A 76 -7.77 4.32 5.04
CA ASN A 76 -7.06 5.01 6.10
C ASN A 76 -6.60 4.00 7.16
N HIS A 77 -5.36 4.13 7.58
CA HIS A 77 -4.79 3.34 8.68
C HIS A 77 -4.40 4.27 9.82
N ASN A 78 -4.91 3.98 11.02
CA ASN A 78 -4.47 4.62 12.26
C ASN A 78 -3.47 3.70 13.01
N PRO A 79 -2.78 4.19 14.05
CA PRO A 79 -1.79 3.40 14.78
C PRO A 79 -2.32 2.10 15.44
N PHE A 80 -3.63 1.95 15.54
CA PHE A 80 -4.28 0.82 16.22
C PHE A 80 -4.91 -0.17 15.24
N CYS A 81 -5.27 0.25 14.02
CA CYS A 81 -6.05 -0.56 13.09
C CYS A 81 -5.31 -1.83 12.63
N CYS A 82 -3.97 -1.81 12.62
CA CYS A 82 -3.16 -2.96 12.28
C CYS A 82 -3.05 -3.97 13.43
N LYS A 83 -3.20 -3.52 14.68
CA LYS A 83 -3.07 -4.36 15.87
C LYS A 83 -4.15 -5.45 15.96
N GLU A 84 -5.27 -5.24 15.28
CA GLU A 84 -6.38 -6.19 15.19
C GLU A 84 -6.14 -7.31 14.16
N GLU A 85 -5.08 -7.23 13.35
CA GLU A 85 -4.78 -8.29 12.38
C GLU A 85 -4.29 -9.56 13.05
N LYS A 86 -4.76 -10.69 12.53
CA LYS A 86 -4.27 -11.99 12.96
C LYS A 86 -2.80 -12.12 12.55
N GLY A 87 -1.93 -12.33 13.54
CA GLY A 87 -0.49 -12.39 13.33
C GLY A 87 0.18 -11.02 13.24
N PHE A 88 -0.44 -9.98 13.83
CA PHE A 88 0.19 -8.68 13.99
C PHE A 88 1.55 -8.78 14.71
N SER A 89 2.55 -8.08 14.16
CA SER A 89 3.84 -7.82 14.78
C SER A 89 4.21 -6.35 14.54
N GLU A 90 4.63 -5.65 15.59
CA GLU A 90 4.99 -4.22 15.49
C GLU A 90 6.17 -3.97 14.54
N GLU A 91 7.03 -4.97 14.35
CA GLU A 91 8.16 -4.89 13.42
C GLU A 91 7.71 -4.93 11.96
N ASP A 92 6.67 -5.71 11.67
CA ASP A 92 6.17 -5.98 10.32
C ASP A 92 5.18 -4.94 9.80
N PHE A 93 4.45 -4.30 10.71
CA PHE A 93 3.35 -3.41 10.38
C PHE A 93 3.72 -1.94 10.54
N CYS A 94 3.16 -1.11 9.68
CA CYS A 94 3.35 0.33 9.76
C CYS A 94 2.64 0.88 11.01
N GLU A 95 3.38 1.59 11.85
CA GLU A 95 2.88 2.24 13.07
C GLU A 95 1.99 3.47 12.81
N GLY A 96 1.84 3.86 11.54
CA GLY A 96 1.24 5.14 11.15
C GLY A 96 2.27 6.25 11.13
N GLY A 97 1.84 7.51 11.11
CA GLY A 97 2.74 8.69 11.12
C GLY A 97 3.48 8.95 9.81
N HIS A 98 3.63 7.95 8.94
CA HIS A 98 4.06 8.08 7.55
C HIS A 98 2.93 8.66 6.71
N ASN A 99 2.73 9.97 6.87
CA ASN A 99 1.70 10.72 6.19
C ASN A 99 2.10 10.88 4.72
N PRO A 100 1.29 10.38 3.80
CA PRO A 100 0.76 11.27 2.79
C PRO A 100 -0.70 10.93 2.62
N HIS A 101 -1.57 11.52 3.43
CA HIS A 101 -2.76 12.00 2.76
C HIS A 101 -2.24 12.90 1.63
N CYS A 102 -2.29 12.43 0.38
CA CYS A 102 -2.53 13.39 -0.68
C CYS A 102 -3.72 14.20 -0.16
N GLY A 103 -3.49 15.48 0.15
CA GLY A 103 -4.57 16.36 0.61
C GLY A 103 -5.76 16.14 -0.31
N LYS A 104 -6.97 16.07 0.26
CA LYS A 104 -8.23 15.84 -0.48
C LYS A 104 -8.15 16.53 -1.85
N ARG A 105 -8.10 15.77 -2.96
CA ARG A 105 -8.25 16.34 -4.31
C ARG A 105 -9.72 16.54 -4.65
N TRP A 106 -10.47 17.13 -3.73
CA TRP A 106 -11.85 17.57 -3.98
C TRP A 106 -12.02 18.95 -3.37
N ASN A 107 -11.99 19.97 -4.24
CA ASN A 107 -12.60 21.26 -3.94
C ASN A 107 -14.11 21.07 -3.86
N ARG A 108 -14.71 21.54 -2.77
CA ARG A 108 -15.93 22.32 -2.81
C ARG A 108 -15.76 23.52 -1.91
#